data_AF-G0VSA0-F1
#
_entry.id   AF-G0VSA0-F1
#
_cell.length_a   1.000
_cell.length_b   1.000
_cell.length_c   1.000
_cell.angle_alpha   90.00
_cell.angle_beta   90.00
_cell.angle_gamma   90.00
#
_symmetry.space_group_name_H-M   'P 1'
#
loop_
_entity.id
_entity.type
_entity.pdbx_description
1 polymer ?
#
loop_
_entity_poly.entity_id
_entity_poly.type
_entity_poly.pdbx_seq_one_letter_code
_entity_poly.pdbx_strand_id
1 'polypeptide(L)' 'MCDAFADALNLNTGVYANYDWFTNVLDYDYLKGKYSIWLAQYDNSPSLECDIWQYSDSEQYGANQLDSNISYMEA' A
#
# COMPACT_ATOMS: atom_id res chain seq x y z
N MET A 1 5.88 -11.95 -9.59
CA MET A 1 5.74 -10.79 -10.50
C MET A 1 6.48 -9.59 -9.94
N CYS A 2 6.28 -9.23 -8.67
CA CYS A 2 7.03 -8.17 -7.99
C CYS A 2 8.55 -8.39 -8.03
N ASP A 3 9.02 -9.62 -7.79
CA ASP A 3 10.46 -9.94 -7.89
C ASP A 3 11.01 -9.69 -9.29
N ALA A 4 10.35 -10.24 -10.30
CA ALA A 4 10.78 -10.08 -11.69
C ALA A 4 10.87 -8.60 -12.11
N PHE A 5 9.97 -7.75 -11.61
CA PHE A 5 10.02 -6.31 -11.87
C PHE A 5 11.13 -5.61 -11.08
N ALA A 6 11.20 -5.84 -9.78
CA ALA A 6 12.19 -5.23 -8.89
C ALA A 6 13.62 -5.60 -9.27
N ASP A 7 13.86 -6.89 -9.53
CA ASP A 7 15.17 -7.44 -9.85
C ASP A 7 15.63 -7.01 -11.25
N ALA A 8 14.72 -6.93 -12.23
CA ALA A 8 15.06 -6.50 -13.59
C ALA A 8 15.48 -5.02 -13.66
N LEU A 9 14.95 -4.18 -12.77
CA LEU A 9 15.21 -2.74 -12.77
C LEU A 9 16.14 -2.28 -11.64
N ASN A 10 16.50 -3.18 -10.71
CA ASN A 10 17.30 -2.91 -9.53
C ASN A 10 16.79 -1.70 -8.73
N LEU A 11 15.48 -1.65 -8.51
CA LEU A 11 14.80 -0.57 -7.80
C LEU A 11 14.38 -1.02 -6.39
N ASN A 12 14.43 -0.07 -5.45
CA ASN A 12 13.68 -0.24 -4.21
C ASN A 12 12.18 -0.05 -4.52
N THR A 13 11.37 -1.06 -4.24
CA THR A 13 9.97 -1.11 -4.69
C THR A 13 9.04 -1.44 -3.53
N GLY A 14 7.80 -0.93 -3.62
CA GLY A 14 6.70 -1.30 -2.74
C GLY A 14 5.56 -1.94 -3.53
N VAL A 15 4.65 -2.58 -2.81
CA VAL A 15 3.44 -3.18 -3.38
C VAL A 15 2.23 -2.41 -2.90
N TYR A 16 1.44 -1.91 -3.85
CA TYR A 16 0.14 -1.30 -3.61
C TYR A 16 -0.98 -2.30 -3.97
N ALA A 17 -1.90 -2.54 -3.03
CA ALA A 17 -3.14 -3.26 -3.27
C ALA A 17 -4.19 -2.93 -2.20
N ASN A 18 -5.44 -3.30 -2.44
CA ASN A 18 -6.47 -3.18 -1.42
C ASN A 18 -6.45 -4.35 -0.42
N TYR A 19 -7.15 -4.19 0.70
CA TYR A 19 -7.25 -5.20 1.76
C TYR A 19 -7.69 -6.59 1.24
N ASP A 20 -8.68 -6.64 0.34
CA ASP A 20 -9.20 -7.89 -0.22
C ASP A 20 -8.13 -8.67 -0.99
N TRP A 21 -7.35 -7.98 -1.83
CA TRP A 21 -6.25 -8.61 -2.59
C TRP A 21 -5.14 -9.11 -1.68
N PHE A 22 -4.73 -8.32 -0.69
CA PHE A 22 -3.73 -8.76 0.28
C PHE A 22 -4.19 -9.95 1.12
N THR A 23 -5.49 -10.07 1.37
CA THR A 23 -6.04 -11.16 2.20
C THR A 23 -6.30 -12.43 1.41
N ASN A 24 -6.79 -12.30 0.16
CA ASN A 24 -7.39 -13.42 -0.58
C ASN A 24 -6.61 -13.86 -1.82
N VAL A 25 -5.69 -13.05 -2.33
CA VAL A 25 -5.05 -13.28 -3.64
C VAL A 25 -3.52 -13.28 -3.55
N LEU A 26 -2.96 -12.34 -2.79
CA LEU A 26 -1.52 -12.14 -2.68
C LEU A 26 -0.96 -12.86 -1.45
N ASP A 27 0.29 -13.33 -1.54
CA ASP A 27 1.04 -13.82 -0.38
C ASP A 27 1.57 -12.62 0.43
N TYR A 28 0.71 -12.06 1.28
CA TYR A 28 1.02 -10.86 2.05
C TYR A 28 2.24 -11.05 2.96
N ASP A 29 2.38 -12.20 3.62
CA ASP A 29 3.49 -12.46 4.54
C ASP A 29 4.84 -12.46 3.80
N TYR A 30 4.89 -13.09 2.61
CA TYR A 30 6.05 -13.00 1.75
C TYR A 30 6.34 -11.55 1.31
N LEU A 31 5.32 -10.85 0.85
CA LEU A 31 5.49 -9.49 0.31
C LEU A 31 5.97 -8.51 1.37
N LYS A 32 5.36 -8.52 2.56
CA LYS A 32 5.73 -7.64 3.67
C LYS A 32 7.15 -7.91 4.18
N GLY A 33 7.61 -9.16 4.11
CA GLY A 33 8.98 -9.51 4.48
C GLY A 33 10.05 -8.94 3.53
N LYS A 34 9.66 -8.47 2.34
CA LYS A 34 10.60 -8.05 1.27
C LYS A 34 10.37 -6.65 0.74
N TYR A 35 9.14 -6.16 0.73
CA TYR A 35 8.71 -4.92 0.07
C TYR A 35 7.97 -4.01 1.05
N SER A 36 8.04 -2.70 0.81
CA SER A 36 7.15 -1.77 1.49
C SER A 36 5.70 -2.01 1.07
N ILE A 37 4.79 -2.02 2.04
CA ILE A 37 3.37 -2.26 1.80
C ILE A 37 2.60 -0.94 1.80
N TRP A 38 1.93 -0.67 0.68
CA TRP A 38 0.96 0.41 0.55
C TRP A 38 -0.46 -0.17 0.51
N LEU A 39 -1.13 -0.17 1.66
CA LEU A 39 -2.45 -0.75 1.83
C LEU A 39 -3.55 0.26 1.49
N ALA A 40 -4.48 -0.11 0.60
CA ALA A 40 -5.74 0.61 0.43
C ALA A 40 -6.88 -0.03 1.23
N GLN A 41 -7.40 0.70 2.22
CA GLN A 41 -8.53 0.27 3.03
C GLN A 41 -9.22 1.49 3.64
N TYR A 42 -10.46 1.77 3.22
CA TYR A 42 -11.21 2.93 3.71
C TYR A 42 -11.95 2.58 5.00
N ASP A 43 -11.23 2.68 6.12
CA ASP A 43 -11.70 2.34 7.46
C ASP A 43 -11.09 3.32 8.50
N ASN A 44 -11.41 3.16 9.77
CA ASN A 44 -10.87 3.99 10.85
C ASN A 44 -9.42 3.65 11.22
N SER A 45 -8.95 2.46 10.85
CA SER A 45 -7.57 2.00 11.06
C SER A 45 -7.20 0.91 10.04
N PRO A 46 -5.92 0.77 9.66
CA PRO A 46 -5.50 -0.31 8.78
C PRO A 46 -5.62 -1.67 9.49
N SER A 47 -6.21 -2.65 8.82
CA SER A 47 -6.37 -4.02 9.36
C SER A 47 -5.14 -4.90 9.15
N LEU A 48 -4.23 -4.49 8.27
CA LEU A 48 -2.93 -5.11 8.06
C LEU A 48 -1.84 -4.09 8.38
N GLU A 49 -0.70 -4.56 8.88
CA GLU A 49 0.47 -3.71 9.06
C GLU A 49 0.98 -3.24 7.69
N CYS A 50 1.24 -1.95 7.57
CA CYS A 50 1.64 -1.33 6.31
C CYS A 50 2.57 -0.13 6.58
N ASP A 51 3.34 0.24 5.55
CA ASP A 51 4.22 1.40 5.59
C ASP A 51 3.49 2.67 5.15
N ILE A 52 2.51 2.51 4.24
CA ILE A 52 1.63 3.58 3.77
C ILE A 52 0.19 3.04 3.76
N TRP A 53 -0.74 3.81 4.31
CA TRP A 53 -2.16 3.46 4.33
C TRP A 53 -3.00 4.50 3.58
N GLN A 54 -3.62 4.08 2.47
CA GLN A 54 -4.64 4.86 1.78
C GLN A 54 -5.99 4.64 2.48
N TYR A 55 -6.44 5.66 3.22
CA TYR A 55 -7.67 5.61 4.02
C TYR A 55 -8.87 6.28 3.34
N SER A 56 -8.66 6.98 2.23
CA SER A 56 -9.74 7.59 1.44
C SER A 56 -9.33 7.75 -0.03
N ASP A 57 -10.29 7.64 -0.94
CA ASP A 57 -10.22 8.03 -2.36
C ASP A 57 -10.96 9.34 -2.68
N SER A 58 -11.54 9.98 -1.65
CA SER A 58 -12.50 11.06 -1.84
C SER A 58 -12.30 12.22 -0.87
N GLU A 59 -11.09 12.40 -0.34
CA GLU A 59 -10.85 13.47 0.62
C GLU A 59 -10.84 14.83 -0.08
N GLN A 60 -11.55 15.79 0.50
CA GLN A 60 -11.75 17.09 -0.11
C GLN A 60 -10.55 18.00 0.14
N TYR A 61 -9.81 18.31 -0.91
CA TYR A 61 -8.74 19.32 -0.90
C TYR A 61 -9.13 20.49 -1.81
N GLY A 62 -9.70 21.52 -1.19
CA GLY A 62 -10.27 22.67 -1.92
C GLY A 62 -11.43 22.22 -2.80
N ALA A 63 -11.33 22.45 -4.11
CA ALA A 63 -12.36 22.05 -5.08
C ALA A 63 -12.20 20.62 -5.60
N ASN A 64 -11.14 19.90 -5.20
CA ASN A 64 -10.81 18.58 -5.72
C ASN A 64 -11.07 17.49 -4.67
N GLN A 65 -11.35 16.28 -5.15
CA GLN A 65 -11.31 15.05 -4.36
C GLN A 65 -10.04 14.28 -4.73
N LEU A 66 -9.32 13.82 -3.72
CA LEU A 66 -8.03 13.15 -3.87
C LEU A 66 -7.95 11.90 -3.00
N ASP A 67 -7.11 10.96 -3.44
CA ASP A 67 -6.66 9.84 -2.63
C ASP A 67 -5.76 10.35 -1.50
N SER A 68 -6.10 9.99 -0.27
CA SER A 68 -5.40 10.41 0.93
C SER A 68 -4.74 9.25 1.64
N ASN A 69 -3.52 9.50 2.12
CA ASN A 69 -2.64 8.48 2.65
C ASN A 69 -1.98 8.95 3.95
N ILE A 70 -1.81 8.02 4.90
CA ILE A 70 -0.93 8.20 6.06
C ILE A 70 0.35 7.41 5.79
N SER A 71 1.51 8.07 5.86
CA SER A 71 2.82 7.42 5.77
C SER A 71 3.35 7.17 7.18
N TYR A 72 3.77 5.93 7.45
CA TYR A 72 4.44 5.50 8.67
C TYR A 72 5.96 5.38 8.49
N MET A 73 6.46 5.63 7.28
CA MET A 73 7.90 5.63 7.00
C MET A 73 8.58 6.84 7.66
N GLU A 74 9.77 6.62 8.21
CA GLU A 74 10.64 7.69 8.74
C GLU A 74 11.06 8.67 7.62
N ALA A 75 11.20 9.95 7.96
CA ALA A 75 11.54 11.03 7.03
C ALA A 75 13.04 11.23 6.82
#